data_AF-A0A838RMA5-F1
#
_entry.id   AF-A0A838RMA5-F1
#
_cell.length_a   1.000
_cell.length_b   1.000
_cell.length_c   1.000
_cell.angle_alpha   90.00
_cell.angle_beta   90.00
_cell.angle_gamma   90.00
#
_symmetry.space_group_name_H-M   'P 1'
#
loop_
_entity.id
_entity.type
_entity.pdbx_description
1 polymer ?
#
loop_
_entity_poly.entity_id
_entity_poly.type
_entity_poly.pdbx_seq_one_letter_code
_entity_poly.pdbx_strand_id
1 'polypeptide(L)'
;MTKTTCFDIFEQCGVAVQAGELIESVSVQDKEFHFQNWFQKRLQTLAIHFESSGRNRYPDFSLVDYAEGYEIKGLAWPGRERDYDSNSQVPTGYH
;
A
#
# COMPACT_ATOMS: atom_id res chain seq x y z
N MET A 1 -11.79 -2.50 22.83
CA MET A 1 -11.51 -2.87 21.42
C MET A 1 -10.31 -2.08 20.97
N THR A 2 -9.32 -2.74 20.39
CA THR A 2 -8.18 -2.07 19.75
C THR A 2 -8.71 -1.27 18.56
N LYS A 3 -8.41 0.03 18.53
CA LYS A 3 -8.80 0.90 17.40
C LYS A 3 -7.91 0.56 16.21
N THR A 4 -8.52 0.28 15.06
CA THR A 4 -7.79 -0.04 13.82
C THR A 4 -8.06 1.00 12.75
N THR A 5 -7.06 1.31 11.92
CA THR A 5 -7.21 2.26 10.80
C THR A 5 -7.61 1.57 9.49
N CYS A 6 -7.68 0.23 9.49
CA CYS A 6 -7.90 -0.57 8.29
C CYS A 6 -9.21 -0.23 7.57
N PHE A 7 -10.30 -0.03 8.31
CA PHE A 7 -11.60 0.29 7.72
C PHE A 7 -11.62 1.67 7.10
N ASP A 8 -11.09 2.68 7.78
CA ASP A 8 -11.03 4.06 7.28
C ASP A 8 -10.19 4.15 6.01
N ILE A 9 -9.03 3.47 6.01
CA ILE A 9 -8.13 3.41 4.84
C ILE A 9 -8.81 2.66 3.69
N PHE A 10 -9.46 1.53 3.97
CA PHE A 10 -10.15 0.75 2.94
C PHE A 10 -11.32 1.52 2.31
N GLU A 11 -12.12 2.21 3.12
CA GLU A 11 -13.17 3.10 2.65
C GLU A 11 -12.59 4.22 1.78
N GLN A 12 -11.50 4.85 2.21
CA GLN A 12 -10.85 5.91 1.45
C GLN A 12 -10.29 5.43 0.10
N CYS A 13 -9.82 4.18 0.01
CA CYS A 13 -9.48 3.55 -1.26
C CYS A 13 -10.71 3.42 -2.17
N GLY A 14 -11.86 2.98 -1.63
CA GLY A 14 -13.12 2.88 -2.37
C GLY A 14 -13.60 4.25 -2.89
N VAL A 15 -13.52 5.29 -2.07
CA VAL A 15 -13.84 6.67 -2.47
C VAL A 15 -12.97 7.12 -3.63
N ALA A 16 -11.65 6.90 -3.55
CA ALA A 16 -10.73 7.28 -4.63
C ALA A 16 -11.00 6.54 -5.95
N VAL A 17 -11.37 5.25 -5.87
CA VAL A 17 -11.79 4.48 -7.05
C VAL A 17 -13.06 5.06 -7.67
N GLN A 18 -14.08 5.37 -6.85
CA GLN A 18 -15.33 5.97 -7.33
C GLN A 18 -15.13 7.37 -7.93
N ALA A 19 -14.18 8.14 -7.40
CA ALA A 19 -13.79 9.44 -7.91
C ALA A 19 -12.95 9.37 -9.20
N GLY A 20 -12.56 8.17 -9.65
CA GLY A 20 -11.72 7.98 -10.84
C GLY A 20 -10.28 8.42 -10.64
N GLU A 21 -9.78 8.44 -9.40
CA GLU A 21 -8.38 8.75 -9.12
C GLU A 21 -7.48 7.62 -9.64
N LEU A 22 -6.79 7.87 -10.75
CA LEU A 22 -5.96 6.87 -11.41
C LEU A 22 -4.66 6.60 -10.64
N ILE A 23 -4.19 5.36 -10.73
CA ILE A 23 -2.83 4.99 -10.38
C ILE A 23 -1.94 5.40 -11.55
N GLU A 24 -1.04 6.36 -11.32
CA GLU A 24 -0.21 6.94 -12.36
C GLU A 24 1.26 6.56 -12.16
N SER A 25 1.91 6.11 -13.24
CA SER A 25 3.37 5.95 -13.23
C SER A 25 4.04 7.33 -13.30
N VAL A 26 4.94 7.60 -12.38
CA VAL A 26 5.63 8.89 -12.27
C VAL A 26 6.78 8.99 -13.29
N SER A 27 7.35 7.87 -13.73
CA SER A 27 8.39 7.85 -14.76
C SER A 27 8.54 6.47 -15.40
N VAL A 28 9.18 6.41 -16.58
CA VAL A 28 9.51 5.12 -17.25
C VAL A 28 10.53 4.28 -16.46
N GLN A 29 11.25 4.88 -15.52
CA GLN A 29 12.15 4.20 -14.59
C GLN A 29 11.46 3.75 -13.29
N ASP A 30 10.22 4.20 -13.06
CA ASP A 30 9.42 3.83 -11.90
C ASP A 30 8.73 2.49 -12.18
N LYS A 31 9.43 1.41 -11.83
CA LYS A 31 8.96 0.06 -12.17
C LYS A 31 7.77 -0.38 -11.34
N GLU A 32 7.60 0.07 -10.09
CA GLU A 32 6.65 -0.57 -9.15
C GLU A 32 6.04 0.37 -8.09
N PHE A 33 6.43 1.65 -8.02
CA PHE A 33 6.04 2.50 -6.87
C PHE A 33 4.74 3.29 -7.08
N HIS A 34 4.13 3.22 -8.26
CA HIS A 34 2.88 3.92 -8.55
C HIS A 34 1.72 3.48 -7.66
N PHE A 35 1.65 2.20 -7.28
CA PHE A 35 0.67 1.70 -6.32
C PHE A 35 0.88 2.29 -4.92
N GLN A 36 2.14 2.33 -4.45
CA GLN A 36 2.49 2.91 -3.15
C GLN A 36 2.18 4.40 -3.12
N ASN A 37 2.51 5.14 -4.18
CA ASN A 37 2.20 6.56 -4.30
C ASN A 37 0.68 6.81 -4.23
N TRP A 38 -0.11 5.98 -4.91
CA TRP A 38 -1.57 6.09 -4.89
C TRP A 38 -2.13 5.79 -3.49
N PHE A 39 -1.60 4.77 -2.80
CA PHE A 39 -1.99 4.45 -1.43
C PHE A 39 -1.58 5.53 -0.43
N GLN A 40 -0.36 6.07 -0.57
CA GLN A 40 0.17 7.15 0.27
C GLN A 40 -0.78 8.36 0.29
N LYS A 41 -1.38 8.71 -0.86
CA LYS A 41 -2.37 9.78 -0.93
C LYS A 41 -3.56 9.52 -0.01
N ARG A 42 -3.98 8.27 0.21
CA ARG A 42 -5.09 7.92 1.13
C ARG A 42 -4.71 8.16 2.59
N LEU A 43 -3.50 7.73 2.99
CA LEU A 43 -2.98 8.03 4.33
C LEU A 43 -2.92 9.55 4.57
N GLN A 44 -2.45 10.30 3.57
CA GLN A 44 -2.39 11.76 3.63
C GLN A 44 -3.78 12.41 3.70
N THR A 45 -4.77 11.92 2.93
CA THR A 45 -6.16 12.42 2.99
C THR A 45 -6.78 12.22 4.36
N LEU A 46 -6.49 11.09 5.01
CA LEU A 46 -6.96 10.78 6.36
C LEU A 46 -6.13 11.45 7.47
N ALA A 47 -5.09 12.22 7.11
CA ALA A 47 -4.13 12.81 8.04
C ALA A 47 -3.49 11.79 8.98
N ILE A 48 -3.25 10.57 8.50
CA ILE A 48 -2.56 9.51 9.23
C ILE A 48 -1.06 9.69 9.08
N HIS A 49 -0.33 9.74 10.20
CA HIS A 49 1.13 9.80 10.19
C HIS A 49 1.73 8.43 9.91
N PHE A 50 2.69 8.38 8.99
CA PHE A 50 3.41 7.17 8.62
C PHE A 50 4.88 7.48 8.36
N GLU A 51 5.74 6.50 8.60
CA GLU A 51 7.10 6.50 8.08
C GLU A 51 7.07 5.92 6.67
N SER A 52 7.51 6.67 5.66
CA SER A 52 7.80 6.10 4.36
C SER A 52 9.07 5.26 4.51
N SER A 53 8.93 3.94 4.59
CA SER A 53 10.08 3.08 4.63
C SER A 53 10.85 3.25 3.31
N GLY A 54 12.17 3.40 3.37
CA GLY A 54 12.98 3.53 2.16
C GLY A 54 12.70 2.36 1.23
N ARG A 55 12.64 2.62 -0.09
CA ARG A 55 12.34 1.62 -1.13
C ARG A 55 13.05 0.28 -0.83
N ASN A 56 12.31 -0.84 -0.80
CA ASN A 56 12.72 -2.20 -0.40
C ASN A 56 12.74 -2.53 1.11
N ARG A 57 11.88 -1.93 1.93
CA ARG A 57 11.72 -2.31 3.35
C ARG A 57 10.27 -2.70 3.65
N TYR A 58 10.10 -3.81 4.37
CA TYR A 58 8.80 -4.24 4.87
C TYR A 58 8.51 -3.62 6.26
N PRO A 59 7.28 -3.20 6.54
CA PRO A 59 6.21 -2.95 5.56
C PRO A 59 6.49 -1.67 4.75
N ASP A 60 5.83 -1.50 3.61
CA ASP A 60 5.89 -0.27 2.82
C ASP A 60 5.54 0.98 3.64
N PHE A 61 4.51 0.88 4.49
CA PHE A 61 4.08 1.97 5.37
C PHE A 61 3.96 1.47 6.82
N SER A 62 4.76 2.04 7.72
CA SER A 62 4.59 1.87 9.17
C SER A 62 3.85 3.08 9.73
N LEU A 63 2.72 2.88 10.39
CA LEU A 63 2.01 4.00 11.04
C LEU A 63 2.74 4.43 12.31
N VAL A 64 2.72 5.73 12.61
CA VAL A 64 3.39 6.31 13.78
C VAL A 64 2.51 6.18 15.02
N ASP A 65 1.23 6.52 14.89
CA ASP A 65 0.28 6.60 16.01
C ASP A 65 -0.38 5.24 16.33
N TYR A 66 -0.18 4.24 15.47
CA TYR A 66 -0.80 2.93 15.56
C TYR A 66 0.24 1.83 15.34
N ALA A 67 0.12 0.71 16.05
CA ALA A 67 0.95 -0.48 15.83
C ALA A 67 0.46 -1.26 14.58
N GLU A 68 0.34 -0.56 13.46
CA GLU A 68 -0.16 -1.08 12.18
C GLU A 68 0.85 -0.80 11.07
N GLY A 69 1.00 -1.77 10.17
CA GLY A 69 1.82 -1.68 8.98
C GLY A 69 1.03 -2.11 7.75
N TYR A 70 1.22 -1.41 6.64
CA TYR A 70 0.56 -1.68 5.37
C TYR A 70 1.59 -1.99 4.29
N GLU A 71 1.35 -3.10 3.58
CA GLU A 71 2.16 -3.56 2.47
C GLU A 71 1.32 -3.48 1.19
N ILE A 72 1.87 -2.89 0.13
CA ILE A 72 1.14 -2.65 -1.12
C ILE A 72 1.57 -3.66 -2.18
N LYS A 73 0.58 -4.31 -2.79
CA LYS A 73 0.78 -5.26 -3.89
C LYS A 73 -0.07 -4.85 -5.08
N GLY A 74 0.59 -4.56 -6.19
CA GLY A 74 -0.05 -4.34 -7.48
C GLY A 74 -0.23 -5.64 -8.25
N LEU A 75 -1.43 -5.89 -8.77
CA LEU A 75 -1.71 -7.00 -9.66
C LEU A 75 -2.18 -6.47 -11.01
N ALA A 76 -1.57 -6.93 -12.10
CA ALA A 76 -2.08 -6.65 -13.44
C ALA A 76 -3.42 -7.37 -13.65
N TRP A 77 -4.38 -6.76 -14.35
CA TRP A 77 -5.61 -7.41 -14.81
C TRP A 77 -5.56 -7.58 -16.34
N PRO A 78 -5.93 -8.76 -16.92
CA PRO A 78 -6.60 -9.92 -16.31
C PRO A 78 -5.72 -10.86 -15.47
N GLY A 79 -4.46 -10.49 -15.20
CA GLY A 79 -3.50 -11.28 -14.41
C GLY A 79 -2.21 -11.53 -15.17
N ARG A 80 -1.09 -11.70 -14.45
CA ARG A 80 -0.02 -12.61 -14.91
C ARG A 80 -0.54 -14.03 -14.70
N GLU A 81 -0.21 -14.96 -15.61
CA GLU A 81 -0.45 -16.38 -15.36
C GLU A 81 0.14 -16.80 -14.01
N ARG A 82 -0.52 -17.80 -13.41
CA ARG A 82 -0.49 -18.28 -12.02
C ARG A 82 0.84 -18.91 -11.60
N ASP A 83 1.96 -18.32 -11.97
CA ASP A 83 3.29 -18.73 -11.58
C ASP A 83 3.77 -17.69 -10.58
N TYR A 84 3.49 -18.00 -9.32
CA TYR A 84 3.81 -17.21 -8.13
C TYR A 84 5.25 -16.68 -8.16
N ASP A 85 5.42 -15.38 -8.37
CA ASP A 85 6.70 -14.67 -8.25
C ASP A 85 6.68 -13.82 -6.97
N SER A 86 7.00 -14.44 -5.84
CA SER A 86 7.22 -13.71 -4.59
C SER A 86 8.64 -13.15 -4.56
N ASN A 87 8.78 -11.88 -4.97
CA ASN A 87 10.02 -11.11 -4.79
C ASN A 87 10.18 -10.53 -3.38
N SER A 88 9.28 -10.83 -2.44
CA SER A 88 9.32 -10.37 -1.05
C SER A 88 9.64 -11.54 -0.12
N GLN A 89 10.50 -11.33 0.88
CA GLN A 89 10.69 -12.30 1.97
C GLN A 89 9.34 -12.57 2.65
N VAL A 90 9.05 -13.85 2.88
CA VAL A 90 7.90 -14.28 3.67
C VAL A 90 8.01 -13.61 5.05
N PRO A 91 6.94 -12.98 5.58
CA PRO A 91 6.98 -12.41 6.93
C PRO A 91 7.44 -13.47 7.93
N THR A 92 8.48 -13.17 8.72
CA THR A 92 8.94 -14.04 9.79
C THR A 92 8.66 -13.38 11.15
N GLY A 93 8.13 -14.15 12.09
CA GLY A 93 7.72 -13.68 13.43
C GLY A 93 6.96 -14.77 14.19
N TYR A 94 6.82 -14.63 15.50
CA TYR A 94 5.94 -15.50 16.30
C TYR A 94 4.48 -15.05 16.10
N HIS A 95 3.64 -15.93 15.56
CA HIS A 95 2.19 -15.77 15.44
C HIS A 95 1.46 -16.32 16.66
#